data_AF-A0A0R0C0S1-F1
#
_entry.id   AF-A0A0R0C0S1-F1
#
_cell.length_a   1.000
_cell.length_b   1.000
_cell.length_c   1.000
_cell.angle_alpha   90.00
_cell.angle_beta   90.00
_cell.angle_gamma   90.00
#
_symmetry.space_group_name_H-M   'P 1'
#
loop_
_entity.id
_entity.type
_entity.pdbx_description
1 polymer ?
#
loop_
_entity_poly.entity_id
_entity_poly.type
_entity_poly.pdbx_seq_one_letter_code
_entity_poly.pdbx_strand_id
1 'polypeptide(L)' 'MSLLDLLDVADMLVHWRFFIGIGITALLCGLVVLVAPSATLAWAICVPLCLAGLFLSFRWQSQAGD' A
#
# COMPACT_ATOMS: atom_id res chain seq x y z
N MET A 1 11.35 19.29 6.36
CA MET A 1 11.58 17.83 6.33
C MET A 1 13.08 17.62 6.34
N SER A 2 13.59 17.15 7.47
CA SER A 2 15.03 16.88 7.60
C SER A 2 15.37 15.56 6.87
N LEU A 3 16.63 15.35 6.50
CA LEU A 3 17.06 14.05 5.94
C LEU A 3 16.83 12.90 6.93
N LEU A 4 16.80 13.18 8.23
CA LEU A 4 16.46 12.19 9.26
C LEU A 4 15.01 11.72 9.15
N ASP A 5 14.04 12.63 8.94
CA ASP A 5 12.63 12.25 8.72
C ASP A 5 12.47 11.30 7.53
N LEU A 6 13.23 11.54 6.47
CA LEU A 6 13.15 10.73 5.25
C LEU A 6 13.73 9.33 5.45
N LEU A 7 14.74 9.22 6.31
CA LEU A 7 15.40 7.95 6.64
C LEU A 7 14.53 7.09 7.57
N ASP A 8 13.82 7.73 8.51
CA ASP A 8 12.84 7.09 9.39
C ASP A 8 11.64 6.55 8.59
N VAL A 9 11.14 7.35 7.64
CA VAL A 9 10.11 6.89 6.68
C VAL A 9 10.64 5.74 5.82
N ALA A 10 11.90 5.79 5.37
CA ALA A 10 12.50 4.71 4.59
C ALA A 10 12.63 3.42 5.42
N ASP A 11 13.01 3.49 6.68
CA ASP A 11 13.08 2.33 7.58
C ASP A 11 11.67 1.75 7.82
N MET A 12 10.68 2.62 7.97
CA MET A 12 9.27 2.23 8.07
C MET A 12 8.73 1.56 6.78
N LEU A 13 9.23 1.97 5.60
CA LEU A 13 8.94 1.35 4.30
C LEU A 13 9.64 0.00 4.13
N VAL A 14 10.82 -0.18 4.72
CA VAL A 14 11.63 -1.42 4.68
C VAL A 14 11.12 -2.46 5.69
N HIS A 15 10.29 -2.06 6.65
CA HIS A 15 9.64 -3.00 7.55
C HIS A 15 8.77 -4.01 6.79
N TRP A 16 9.03 -5.29 7.05
CA TRP A 16 8.37 -6.42 6.41
C TRP A 16 6.83 -6.34 6.40
N ARG A 17 6.22 -5.72 7.43
CA ARG A 17 4.76 -5.52 7.54
C ARG A 17 4.21 -4.57 6.48
N PHE A 18 4.94 -3.49 6.18
CA PHE A 18 4.56 -2.54 5.13
C PHE A 18 4.73 -3.17 3.74
N PHE A 19 5.80 -3.95 3.57
CA PHE A 19 6.03 -4.71 2.34
C PHE A 19 4.94 -5.75 2.08
N ILE A 20 4.48 -6.47 3.12
CA ILE A 20 3.33 -7.38 3.00
C ILE A 20 2.05 -6.63 2.64
N GLY A 21 1.78 -5.48 3.28
CA GLY A 21 0.60 -4.66 2.98
C GLY A 21 0.57 -4.20 1.53
N ILE A 22 1.68 -3.67 1.02
CA ILE A 22 1.82 -3.30 -0.39
C ILE A 22 1.70 -4.53 -1.30
N GLY A 23 2.33 -5.65 -0.94
CA GLY A 23 2.27 -6.88 -1.71
C GLY A 23 0.85 -7.41 -1.89
N ILE A 24 0.05 -7.43 -0.82
CA ILE A 24 -1.37 -7.82 -0.87
C ILE A 24 -2.16 -6.85 -1.74
N THR A 25 -1.90 -5.55 -1.60
CA THR A 25 -2.61 -4.52 -2.38
C THR A 25 -2.29 -4.63 -3.87
N ALA A 26 -1.02 -4.88 -4.22
CA ALA A 26 -0.58 -5.13 -5.59
C ALA A 26 -1.18 -6.41 -6.17
N LEU A 27 -1.27 -7.49 -5.38
CA LEU A 27 -1.90 -8.75 -5.77
C LEU A 27 -3.38 -8.54 -6.10
N LEU A 28 -4.11 -7.84 -5.22
CA LEU A 28 -5.53 -7.52 -5.41
C LEU A 28 -5.72 -6.65 -6.66
N CYS A 29 -4.86 -5.67 -6.88
CA CYS A 29 -4.88 -4.87 -8.10
C CYS A 29 -4.59 -5.68 -9.36
N GLY A 30 -3.63 -6.61 -9.31
CA GLY A 30 -3.35 -7.53 -10.41
C GLY A 30 -4.57 -8.40 -10.75
N LEU A 31 -5.28 -8.90 -9.74
CA LEU A 31 -6.53 -9.64 -9.93
C LEU A 31 -7.62 -8.79 -10.58
N VAL A 32 -7.78 -7.54 -10.13
CA VAL A 32 -8.74 -6.60 -10.70
C VAL A 32 -8.43 -6.33 -12.17
N VAL A 33 -7.15 -6.13 -12.53
CA VAL A 33 -6.74 -5.92 -13.93
C VAL A 33 -7.01 -7.15 -14.81
N LEU A 34 -6.84 -8.37 -14.28
CA LEU A 34 -7.11 -9.61 -15.01
C LEU A 34 -8.60 -9.85 -15.29
N VAL A 35 -9.48 -9.37 -14.40
CA VAL A 35 -10.94 -9.59 -14.50
C VAL A 35 -11.66 -8.39 -15.11
N ALA A 36 -11.09 -7.19 -15.02
CA ALA A 36 -11.76 -5.97 -15.47
C ALA A 36 -11.94 -5.95 -17.00
N PRO A 37 -13.17 -5.70 -17.48
CA PRO A 37 -13.46 -5.65 -18.92
C PRO A 37 -12.96 -4.36 -19.59
N SER A 38 -12.48 -3.38 -18.82
CA SER A 38 -11.93 -2.13 -19.35
C SER A 38 -10.85 -1.55 -18.44
N ALA A 39 -9.86 -0.89 -19.05
CA ALA A 39 -8.79 -0.22 -18.32
C ALA A 39 -9.32 0.84 -17.36
N THR A 40 -10.34 1.60 -17.75
CA THR A 40 -10.94 2.65 -16.92
C THR A 40 -11.54 2.08 -15.63
N LEU A 41 -12.25 0.94 -15.72
CA LEU A 41 -12.82 0.26 -14.55
C LEU A 41 -11.71 -0.30 -13.65
N ALA A 42 -10.65 -0.87 -14.24
CA ALA A 42 -9.51 -1.37 -13.48
C ALA A 42 -8.85 -0.25 -12.66
N TRP A 43 -8.58 0.91 -13.28
CA TRP A 43 -8.02 2.07 -12.59
C TRP A 43 -8.96 2.65 -11.54
N ALA A 44 -10.27 2.72 -11.83
CA ALA A 44 -11.27 3.21 -10.90
C ALA A 44 -11.35 2.38 -9.60
N ILE A 45 -11.02 1.08 -9.67
CA ILE A 45 -10.98 0.18 -8.51
C ILE A 45 -9.58 0.18 -7.89
N CYS A 46 -8.52 0.14 -8.70
CA CYS A 46 -7.14 0.06 -8.21
C CYS A 46 -6.67 1.29 -7.45
N VAL A 47 -7.06 2.49 -7.88
CA VAL A 47 -6.67 3.73 -7.21
C VAL A 47 -7.18 3.80 -5.76
N PRO A 48 -8.49 3.62 -5.48
CA PRO A 48 -8.98 3.62 -4.11
C PRO A 48 -8.47 2.41 -3.32
N LEU A 49 -8.25 1.27 -3.97
CA LEU A 49 -7.66 0.10 -3.32
C LEU A 49 -6.21 0.35 -2.86
N CYS A 50 -5.39 1.00 -3.69
CA CYS A 50 -4.03 1.42 -3.34
C CYS A 50 -4.02 2.42 -2.18
N LEU A 51 -4.91 3.41 -2.21
CA LEU A 51 -5.07 4.38 -1.12
C LEU A 51 -5.47 3.69 0.19
N ALA A 52 -6.45 2.79 0.13
CA ALA A 52 -6.88 2.01 1.29
C ALA A 52 -5.76 1.12 1.82
N GLY A 53 -5.05 0.40 0.94
CA GLY A 53 -3.93 -0.47 1.29
C GLY A 53 -2.78 0.27 1.95
N LEU A 54 -2.43 1.45 1.44
CA LEU A 54 -1.44 2.35 2.07
C LEU A 54 -1.91 2.79 3.46
N PHE A 55 -3.13 3.28 3.59
CA PHE A 55 -3.65 3.77 4.87
C PHE A 55 -3.72 2.66 5.92
N LEU A 56 -4.16 1.46 5.52
CA LEU A 56 -4.26 0.30 6.40
C LEU A 56 -2.88 -0.20 6.82
N SER A 57 -1.89 -0.15 5.93
CA SER A 57 -0.50 -0.48 6.23
C SER A 57 0.11 0.50 7.24
N PHE A 58 -0.11 1.81 7.07
CA PHE A 58 0.28 2.83 8.04
C PHE A 58 -0.38 2.63 9.41
N ARG A 59 -1.70 2.38 9.42
CA ARG A 59 -2.46 2.16 10.65
C ARG A 59 -2.05 0.85 11.36
N TRP A 60 -1.61 -0.16 10.61
CA TRP A 60 -1.14 -1.42 11.20
C TRP A 60 0.26 -1.28 11.81
N GLN A 61 1.13 -0.47 11.19
CA GLN A 61 2.41 -0.09 11.78
C GLN A 61 2.21 0.71 13.07
N SER A 62 1.28 1.69 13.07
CA SER A 62 1.06 2.54 14.26
C SER A 62 0.49 1.79 15.47
N GLN A 63 -0.18 0.64 15.27
CA GLN A 63 -0.72 -0.20 16.35
C GLN A 63 0.26 -1.27 16.85
N ALA A 64 1.33 -1.55 16.09
CA ALA A 64 2.34 -2.54 16.47
C ALA A 64 3.47 -1.94 17.32
N GLY A 65 3.44 -0.62 17.55
CA GLY A 65 4.42 0.13 18.34
C GLY A 65 4.06 0.36 19.81
N ASP A 66 3.05 -0.35 20.35
CA ASP A 66 2.73 -0.37 21.79
C ASP A 66 3.40 -1.55 22.50
#